data_AF-A0A2M6WMN9-F1
#
_entry.id   AF-A0A2M6WMN9-F1
#
_cell.length_a   1.000
_cell.length_b   1.000
_cell.length_c   1.000
_cell.angle_alpha   90.00
_cell.angle_beta   90.00
_cell.angle_gamma   90.00
#
_symmetry.space_group_name_H-M   'P 1'
#
loop_
_entity.id
_entity.type
_entity.pdbx_description
1 polymer ?
#
loop_
_entity_poly.entity_id
_entity_poly.type
_entity_poly.pdbx_seq_one_letter_code
_entity_poly.pdbx_strand_id
1 'polypeptide(L)'
;MIAIGPSTGWLYAKGINLTNQQEIIMQAAGADGFEVCMYGWGKNDERIISLRQENFNKKNFCYRSLHLPDVNDEEIERKIAITQEFTTLIGAVAALTHPLKVKGEYPLNAYERMIVNNIPLAVENMDKQKDSGYDLRELMRLTHFGLNFVLDVQHAYEHDSDMKYALDLFNSLRNKLVHFHVSGETESNNHSLLHKARNAKKIIDFLGTVLSIKKVPLILEGEYRNADELKQEIKFLRKELVLV
;
A
#
# COMPACT_ATOMS: atom_id res chain seq x y z
N MET A 1 -5.74 8.21 16.48
CA MET A 1 -6.63 7.96 15.33
C MET A 1 -5.87 7.08 14.34
N ILE A 2 -6.53 6.12 13.70
CA ILE A 2 -5.92 5.34 12.61
C ILE A 2 -6.10 6.14 11.32
N ALA A 3 -5.02 6.31 10.56
CA ALA A 3 -5.08 6.94 9.25
C ALA A 3 -5.75 6.00 8.24
N ILE A 4 -6.65 6.52 7.41
CA ILE A 4 -7.35 5.80 6.36
C ILE A 4 -7.32 6.67 5.10
N GLY A 5 -6.95 6.08 3.98
CA GLY A 5 -7.18 6.69 2.68
C GLY A 5 -6.70 5.85 1.52
N PRO A 6 -6.87 6.31 0.28
CA PRO A 6 -6.71 5.46 -0.89
C PRO A 6 -5.25 5.34 -1.34
N SER A 7 -4.96 4.26 -2.07
CA SER A 7 -3.92 4.26 -3.09
C SER A 7 -4.40 5.05 -4.31
N THR A 8 -3.54 5.89 -4.90
CA THR A 8 -3.93 6.78 -6.01
C THR A 8 -4.00 6.08 -7.37
N GLY A 9 -3.73 4.76 -7.45
CA GLY A 9 -3.76 4.00 -8.70
C GLY A 9 -5.05 4.19 -9.53
N TRP A 10 -6.21 4.17 -8.87
CA TRP A 10 -7.51 4.35 -9.52
C TRP A 10 -7.75 5.76 -10.08
N LEU A 11 -7.12 6.80 -9.51
CA LEU A 11 -7.22 8.17 -10.01
C LEU A 11 -6.50 8.30 -11.34
N TYR A 12 -5.31 7.69 -11.45
CA TYR A 12 -4.55 7.64 -12.69
C TYR A 12 -5.26 6.84 -13.78
N ALA A 13 -5.93 5.73 -13.42
CA ALA A 13 -6.76 4.96 -14.36
C ALA A 13 -7.91 5.80 -14.96
N LYS A 14 -8.25 6.93 -14.35
CA LYS A 14 -9.28 7.89 -14.79
C LYS A 14 -8.73 9.14 -15.44
N GLY A 15 -7.42 9.20 -15.67
CA GLY A 15 -6.76 10.39 -16.22
C GLY A 15 -6.68 11.56 -15.24
N ILE A 16 -6.92 11.34 -13.95
CA ILE A 16 -6.75 12.37 -12.91
C ILE A 16 -5.29 12.36 -12.48
N ASN A 17 -4.43 12.95 -13.31
CA ASN A 17 -2.98 12.89 -13.13
C ASN A 17 -2.44 14.03 -12.26
N LEU A 18 -3.20 15.11 -12.10
CA LEU A 18 -2.81 16.30 -11.34
C LEU A 18 -2.97 16.07 -9.83
N THR A 19 -1.86 16.15 -9.09
CA THR A 19 -1.80 15.88 -7.65
C THR A 19 -2.68 16.79 -6.81
N ASN A 20 -2.89 18.06 -7.21
CA ASN A 20 -3.82 18.96 -6.55
C ASN A 20 -5.28 18.49 -6.70
N GLN A 21 -5.67 17.93 -7.84
CA GLN A 21 -7.00 17.36 -8.06
C GLN A 21 -7.18 16.09 -7.22
N GLN A 22 -6.15 15.25 -7.16
CA GLN A 22 -6.14 14.06 -6.30
C GLN A 22 -6.29 14.45 -4.82
N GLU A 23 -5.54 15.46 -4.37
CA GLU A 23 -5.64 16.00 -3.02
C GLU A 23 -7.08 16.45 -2.69
N ILE A 24 -7.70 17.24 -3.55
CA ILE A 24 -9.07 17.74 -3.38
C ILE A 24 -10.05 16.56 -3.24
N ILE A 25 -9.92 15.55 -4.10
CA ILE A 25 -10.78 14.34 -4.05
C ILE A 25 -10.61 13.59 -2.73
N MET A 26 -9.37 13.37 -2.31
CA MET A 26 -9.07 12.65 -1.07
C MET A 26 -9.56 13.42 0.16
N GLN A 27 -9.38 14.75 0.20
CA GLN A 27 -9.89 15.59 1.29
C GLN A 27 -11.41 15.64 1.33
N ALA A 28 -12.07 15.78 0.18
CA ALA A 28 -13.54 15.76 0.10
C ALA A 28 -14.12 14.43 0.62
N ALA A 29 -13.37 13.33 0.45
CA ALA A 29 -13.72 12.02 0.98
C ALA A 29 -13.42 11.83 2.48
N GLY A 30 -12.68 12.75 3.10
CA GLY A 30 -12.28 12.64 4.51
C GLY A 30 -11.10 11.68 4.75
N ALA A 31 -10.27 11.48 3.73
CA ALA A 31 -9.02 10.73 3.88
C ALA A 31 -8.00 11.51 4.70
N ASP A 32 -7.31 10.84 5.61
CA ASP A 32 -6.18 11.35 6.39
C ASP A 32 -4.90 10.53 6.15
N GLY A 33 -4.97 9.46 5.36
CA GLY A 33 -3.84 8.76 4.76
C GLY A 33 -3.90 8.79 3.23
N PHE A 34 -2.80 8.50 2.54
CA PHE A 34 -2.83 8.10 1.13
C PHE A 34 -1.54 7.36 0.74
N GLU A 35 -1.61 6.68 -0.41
CA GLU A 35 -0.46 6.10 -1.08
C GLU A 35 -0.35 6.58 -2.52
N VAL A 36 0.82 7.04 -2.93
CA VAL A 36 1.06 7.40 -4.34
C VAL A 36 1.52 6.18 -5.12
N CYS A 37 0.76 5.80 -6.14
CA CYS A 37 1.13 4.70 -7.02
C CYS A 37 2.00 5.13 -8.20
N MET A 38 3.24 4.64 -8.25
CA MET A 38 4.14 4.81 -9.40
C MET A 38 3.93 3.67 -10.40
N TYR A 39 3.80 3.99 -11.70
CA TYR A 39 3.64 2.96 -12.73
C TYR A 39 4.98 2.42 -13.24
N GLY A 40 5.99 3.27 -13.28
CA GLY A 40 7.32 2.87 -13.72
C GLY A 40 8.42 3.81 -13.26
N TRP A 41 9.65 3.46 -13.63
CA TRP A 41 10.85 4.23 -13.33
C TRP A 41 11.15 5.31 -14.39
N GLY A 42 10.27 5.46 -15.39
CA GLY A 42 10.44 6.33 -16.55
C GLY A 42 10.37 7.82 -16.20
N LYS A 43 11.28 8.64 -16.74
CA LYS A 43 11.27 10.10 -16.52
C LYS A 43 10.04 10.81 -17.09
N ASN A 44 9.37 10.17 -18.05
CA ASN A 44 8.18 10.68 -18.73
C ASN A 44 6.87 10.16 -18.10
N ASP A 45 6.94 9.52 -16.93
CA ASP A 45 5.74 9.15 -16.19
C ASP A 45 5.01 10.44 -15.78
N GLU A 46 3.80 10.66 -16.29
CA GLU A 46 3.01 11.87 -16.03
C GLU A 46 2.76 12.07 -14.53
N ARG A 47 2.75 10.99 -13.75
CA ARG A 47 2.58 11.00 -12.30
C ARG A 47 3.80 11.63 -11.62
N ILE A 48 4.99 11.26 -12.10
CA ILE A 48 6.28 11.83 -11.67
C ILE A 48 6.34 13.31 -12.03
N ILE A 49 5.90 13.67 -13.23
CA ILE A 49 5.90 15.06 -13.70
C ILE A 49 4.95 15.91 -12.85
N SER A 50 3.71 15.46 -12.61
CA SER A 50 2.73 16.22 -11.85
C SER A 50 3.19 16.50 -10.42
N LEU A 51 3.71 15.49 -9.73
CA LEU A 51 4.24 15.62 -8.39
C LEU A 51 5.37 16.65 -8.29
N ARG A 52 6.24 16.76 -9.29
CA ARG A 52 7.31 17.79 -9.31
C ARG A 52 6.80 19.20 -9.55
N GLN A 53 5.73 19.34 -10.32
CA GLN A 53 5.25 20.64 -10.79
C GLN A 53 4.28 21.32 -9.82
N GLU A 54 3.58 20.52 -9.00
CA GLU A 54 2.50 21.02 -8.16
C GLU A 54 2.85 21.03 -6.68
N ASN A 55 2.32 22.03 -5.97
CA ASN A 55 2.40 22.08 -4.52
C ASN A 55 1.36 21.14 -3.91
N PHE A 56 1.70 19.86 -3.78
CA PHE A 56 0.89 18.90 -3.04
C PHE A 56 0.94 19.23 -1.53
N ASN A 57 -0.19 19.61 -0.94
CA ASN A 57 -0.24 19.98 0.47
C ASN A 57 -0.37 18.74 1.36
N LYS A 58 0.78 18.09 1.56
CA LYS A 58 0.95 16.92 2.41
C LYS A 58 0.59 17.13 3.89
N LYS A 59 0.40 18.37 4.37
CA LYS A 59 0.12 18.68 5.79
C LYS A 59 -1.27 18.23 6.23
N ASN A 60 -2.19 18.05 5.28
CA ASN A 60 -3.56 17.62 5.57
C ASN A 60 -3.69 16.11 5.79
N PHE A 61 -2.62 15.35 5.52
CA PHE A 61 -2.58 13.90 5.71
C PHE A 61 -1.63 13.56 6.85
N CYS A 62 -1.99 12.61 7.71
CA CYS A 62 -1.13 12.13 8.79
C CYS A 62 -0.28 10.93 8.37
N TYR A 63 -0.72 10.16 7.37
CA TYR A 63 0.03 9.04 6.80
C TYR A 63 0.19 9.13 5.29
N ARG A 64 1.37 8.72 4.80
CA ARG A 64 1.78 8.89 3.39
C ARG A 64 2.74 7.77 3.01
N SER A 65 2.44 7.03 1.95
CA SER A 65 3.33 6.00 1.40
C SER A 65 3.52 6.15 -0.11
N LEU A 66 4.51 5.44 -0.63
CA LEU A 66 4.74 5.23 -2.06
C LEU A 66 4.54 3.76 -2.40
N HIS A 67 3.83 3.49 -3.49
CA HIS A 67 3.85 2.20 -4.16
C HIS A 67 4.84 2.27 -5.31
N LEU A 68 5.97 1.59 -5.16
CA LEU A 68 7.05 1.58 -6.14
C LEU A 68 6.78 0.52 -7.21
N PRO A 69 7.25 0.72 -8.46
CA PRO A 69 7.36 -0.38 -9.40
C PRO A 69 8.38 -1.41 -8.89
N ASP A 70 8.47 -2.56 -9.55
CA ASP A 70 9.39 -3.62 -9.13
C ASP A 70 10.83 -3.12 -8.98
N VAL A 71 11.40 -3.37 -7.80
CA VAL A 71 12.77 -3.04 -7.47
C VAL A 71 13.67 -4.21 -7.84
N ASN A 72 14.73 -3.93 -8.61
CA ASN A 72 15.77 -4.87 -8.99
C ASN A 72 17.09 -4.09 -9.22
N ASP A 73 18.20 -4.80 -9.47
CA ASP A 73 19.53 -4.18 -9.61
C ASP A 73 19.71 -3.30 -10.86
N GLU A 74 18.83 -3.38 -11.85
CA GLU A 74 18.91 -2.56 -13.07
C GLU A 74 18.63 -1.09 -12.74
N GLU A 75 19.52 -0.20 -13.22
CA GLU A 75 19.43 1.25 -13.00
C GLU A 75 19.23 1.64 -11.51
N ILE A 76 19.74 0.85 -10.57
CA ILE A 76 19.44 1.02 -9.14
C ILE A 76 19.77 2.42 -8.58
N GLU A 77 20.84 3.08 -9.04
CA GLU A 77 21.14 4.47 -8.66
C GLU A 77 20.02 5.44 -9.02
N ARG A 78 19.44 5.25 -10.21
CA ARG A 78 18.33 6.07 -10.69
C ARG A 78 17.07 5.77 -9.88
N LYS A 79 16.80 4.50 -9.56
CA LYS A 79 15.65 4.10 -8.72
C LYS A 79 15.77 4.70 -7.32
N ILE A 80 16.97 4.67 -6.72
CA ILE A 80 17.26 5.31 -5.43
C ILE A 80 17.00 6.82 -5.51
N ALA A 81 17.58 7.51 -6.49
CA ALA A 81 17.43 8.96 -6.64
C ALA A 81 15.96 9.38 -6.82
N ILE A 82 15.22 8.68 -7.68
CA ILE A 82 13.78 8.88 -7.88
C ILE A 82 13.05 8.66 -6.56
N THR A 83 13.27 7.51 -5.90
CA THR A 83 12.56 7.18 -4.67
C THR A 83 12.81 8.21 -3.57
N GLN A 84 14.06 8.63 -3.34
CA GLN A 84 14.42 9.65 -2.36
C GLN A 84 13.75 11.00 -2.64
N GLU A 85 13.70 11.41 -3.91
CA GLU A 85 13.00 12.61 -4.34
C GLU A 85 11.52 12.53 -3.96
N PHE A 86 10.85 11.43 -4.32
CA PHE A 86 9.42 11.25 -4.05
C PHE A 86 9.11 11.12 -2.56
N THR A 87 9.91 10.36 -1.81
CA THR A 87 9.72 10.22 -0.36
C THR A 87 9.87 11.59 0.31
N THR A 88 10.79 12.42 -0.15
CA THR A 88 10.99 13.78 0.39
C THR A 88 9.84 14.71 0.00
N LEU A 89 9.46 14.71 -1.27
CA LEU A 89 8.43 15.57 -1.83
C LEU A 89 7.10 15.36 -1.09
N ILE A 90 6.62 14.12 -1.02
CA ILE A 90 5.35 13.84 -0.34
C ILE A 90 5.54 13.63 1.17
N GLY A 91 6.76 13.47 1.68
CA GLY A 91 6.98 13.11 3.09
C GLY A 91 6.47 11.70 3.39
N ALA A 92 6.78 10.75 2.51
CA ALA A 92 6.40 9.36 2.65
C ALA A 92 7.17 8.72 3.81
N VAL A 93 6.47 7.94 4.64
CA VAL A 93 7.06 7.20 5.76
C VAL A 93 7.27 5.72 5.44
N ALA A 94 6.74 5.26 4.30
CA ALA A 94 6.95 3.93 3.75
C ALA A 94 7.03 4.04 2.21
N ALA A 95 7.86 3.20 1.61
CA ALA A 95 7.91 2.99 0.17
C ALA A 95 7.87 1.48 -0.08
N LEU A 96 6.74 0.96 -0.57
CA LEU A 96 6.54 -0.48 -0.72
C LEU A 96 6.78 -0.93 -2.16
N THR A 97 7.14 -2.18 -2.33
CA THR A 97 7.24 -2.85 -3.63
C THR A 97 6.76 -4.29 -3.48
N HIS A 98 6.23 -4.87 -4.54
CA HIS A 98 5.97 -6.30 -4.56
C HIS A 98 7.32 -7.05 -4.54
N PRO A 99 7.49 -8.04 -3.66
CA PRO A 99 8.71 -8.84 -3.64
C PRO A 99 8.75 -9.75 -4.89
N LEU A 100 9.53 -9.36 -5.89
CA LEU A 100 9.72 -10.10 -7.14
C LEU A 100 11.07 -10.81 -7.16
N LYS A 101 11.06 -12.12 -7.44
CA LYS A 101 12.30 -12.86 -7.73
C LYS A 101 12.76 -12.61 -9.16
N VAL A 102 14.03 -12.26 -9.34
CA VAL A 102 14.70 -12.18 -10.64
C VAL A 102 15.60 -13.39 -10.78
N LYS A 103 15.33 -14.25 -11.77
CA LYS A 103 16.06 -15.52 -11.97
C LYS A 103 16.06 -16.43 -10.73
N GLY A 104 14.94 -16.46 -10.00
CA GLY A 104 14.74 -17.31 -8.82
C GLY A 104 15.23 -16.73 -7.50
N GLU A 105 15.86 -15.55 -7.50
CA GLU A 105 16.39 -14.91 -6.30
C GLU A 105 15.79 -13.52 -6.07
N TYR A 106 15.64 -13.13 -4.81
CA TYR A 106 15.27 -11.76 -4.47
C TYR A 106 16.46 -10.82 -4.72
N PRO A 107 16.26 -9.59 -5.24
CA PRO A 107 17.35 -8.65 -5.52
C PRO A 107 17.83 -7.96 -4.23
N LEU A 108 18.41 -8.75 -3.32
CA LEU A 108 18.82 -8.30 -1.98
C LEU A 108 19.83 -7.15 -2.03
N ASN A 109 20.72 -7.12 -3.03
CA ASN A 109 21.66 -6.02 -3.22
C ASN A 109 20.93 -4.70 -3.54
N ALA A 110 19.91 -4.72 -4.42
CA ALA A 110 19.08 -3.55 -4.67
C ALA A 110 18.35 -3.08 -3.39
N TYR A 111 17.78 -4.01 -2.64
CA TYR A 111 17.11 -3.70 -1.37
C TYR A 111 18.06 -3.08 -0.34
N GLU A 112 19.24 -3.67 -0.14
CA GLU A 112 20.26 -3.16 0.77
C GLU A 112 20.64 -1.72 0.42
N ARG A 113 20.90 -1.48 -0.86
CA ARG A 113 21.30 -0.16 -1.34
C ARG A 113 20.21 0.89 -1.12
N MET A 114 18.94 0.53 -1.30
CA MET A 114 17.83 1.45 -0.99
C MET A 114 17.76 1.74 0.52
N ILE A 115 17.88 0.71 1.36
CA ILE A 115 17.86 0.85 2.83
C ILE A 115 19.02 1.73 3.32
N VAL A 116 20.25 1.49 2.85
CA VAL A 116 21.46 2.29 3.21
C VAL A 116 21.31 3.75 2.77
N ASN A 117 20.53 4.01 1.72
CA ASN A 117 20.18 5.36 1.26
C ASN A 117 18.96 5.96 1.97
N ASN A 118 18.61 5.44 3.16
CA ASN A 118 17.52 5.90 4.03
C ASN A 118 16.13 5.84 3.39
N ILE A 119 15.91 4.97 2.41
CA ILE A 119 14.56 4.72 1.89
C ILE A 119 13.84 3.78 2.87
N PRO A 120 12.63 4.13 3.34
CA PRO A 120 11.85 3.29 4.25
C PRO A 120 11.17 2.14 3.49
N LEU A 121 11.99 1.27 2.89
CA LEU A 121 11.56 0.23 1.97
C LEU A 121 10.73 -0.84 2.71
N ALA A 122 9.59 -1.20 2.12
CA ALA A 122 8.71 -2.25 2.60
C ALA A 122 8.41 -3.27 1.49
N VAL A 123 8.04 -4.48 1.88
CA VAL A 123 7.50 -5.50 0.97
C VAL A 123 6.09 -5.88 1.39
N GLU A 124 5.29 -6.22 0.40
CA GLU A 124 3.91 -6.69 0.57
C GLU A 124 3.83 -8.23 0.44
N ASN A 125 2.87 -8.86 1.12
CA ASN A 125 2.52 -10.25 0.78
C ASN A 125 1.73 -10.31 -0.54
N MET A 126 2.12 -11.23 -1.41
CA MET A 126 1.43 -11.46 -2.66
C MET A 126 0.33 -12.52 -2.54
N ASP A 127 -0.58 -12.53 -3.51
CA ASP A 127 -1.55 -13.61 -3.69
C ASP A 127 -0.86 -14.96 -4.00
N LYS A 128 -1.60 -16.06 -3.81
CA LYS A 128 -1.10 -17.44 -3.99
C LYS A 128 -0.74 -17.81 -5.44
N GLN A 129 -1.09 -16.99 -6.43
CA GLN A 129 -0.82 -17.22 -7.84
C GLN A 129 0.53 -16.63 -8.28
N LYS A 130 1.15 -15.78 -7.46
CA LYS A 130 2.50 -15.24 -7.73
C LYS A 130 3.59 -16.25 -7.37
N ASP A 131 4.72 -16.19 -8.08
CA ASP A 131 5.88 -17.06 -7.86
C ASP A 131 6.74 -16.66 -6.63
N SER A 132 6.46 -15.50 -6.05
CA SER A 132 7.20 -14.94 -4.92
C SER A 132 6.30 -14.10 -4.03
N GLY A 133 6.72 -13.90 -2.77
CA GLY A 133 6.02 -13.01 -1.84
C GLY A 133 4.80 -13.56 -1.12
N TYR A 134 4.36 -14.79 -1.42
CA TYR A 134 3.23 -15.41 -0.73
C TYR A 134 3.65 -16.39 0.38
N ASP A 135 4.94 -16.74 0.49
CA ASP A 135 5.42 -17.66 1.53
C ASP A 135 5.85 -16.88 2.78
N LEU A 136 5.29 -17.24 3.94
CA LEU A 136 5.58 -16.59 5.22
C LEU A 136 7.08 -16.63 5.57
N ARG A 137 7.78 -17.72 5.31
CA ARG A 137 9.21 -17.85 5.64
C ARG A 137 10.06 -16.94 4.77
N GLU A 138 9.70 -16.79 3.49
CA GLU A 138 10.35 -15.84 2.59
C GLU A 138 10.15 -14.39 3.06
N LEU A 139 8.91 -14.01 3.42
CA LEU A 139 8.60 -12.68 3.95
C LEU A 139 9.30 -12.42 5.29
N MET A 140 9.38 -13.42 6.17
CA MET A 140 10.19 -13.34 7.39
C MET A 140 11.66 -13.09 7.05
N ARG A 141 12.25 -13.82 6.10
CA ARG A 141 13.65 -13.59 5.70
C ARG A 141 13.87 -12.16 5.19
N LEU A 142 12.97 -11.66 4.35
CA LEU A 142 13.03 -10.29 3.82
C LEU A 142 12.94 -9.22 4.92
N THR A 143 12.06 -9.42 5.90
CA THR A 143 11.93 -8.46 7.02
C THR A 143 13.08 -8.56 8.04
N HIS A 144 13.69 -9.73 8.22
CA HIS A 144 14.93 -9.89 8.99
C HIS A 144 16.13 -9.23 8.31
N PHE A 145 16.13 -9.18 6.97
CA PHE A 145 17.14 -8.46 6.20
C PHE A 145 17.10 -6.93 6.42
N GLY A 146 15.96 -6.40 6.88
CA GLY A 146 15.82 -4.98 7.24
C GLY A 146 14.58 -4.32 6.66
N LEU A 147 13.87 -4.99 5.75
CA LEU A 147 12.66 -4.45 5.13
C LEU A 147 11.51 -4.30 6.14
N ASN A 148 10.71 -3.26 5.94
CA ASN A 148 9.39 -3.15 6.55
C ASN A 148 8.39 -4.09 5.85
N PHE A 149 7.19 -4.20 6.42
CA PHE A 149 6.16 -5.09 5.91
C PHE A 149 4.83 -4.35 5.71
N VAL A 150 4.18 -4.60 4.59
CA VAL A 150 2.79 -4.21 4.30
C VAL A 150 1.98 -5.49 4.22
N LEU A 151 0.84 -5.53 4.92
CA LEU A 151 -0.07 -6.66 4.81
C LEU A 151 -1.24 -6.28 3.88
N ASP A 152 -1.27 -6.85 2.69
CA ASP A 152 -2.48 -6.91 1.87
C ASP A 152 -3.40 -8.00 2.41
N VAL A 153 -4.52 -7.56 2.95
CA VAL A 153 -5.51 -8.41 3.62
C VAL A 153 -6.30 -9.23 2.62
N GLN A 154 -6.53 -8.72 1.41
CA GLN A 154 -7.23 -9.43 0.35
C GLN A 154 -6.35 -10.53 -0.24
N HIS A 155 -5.08 -10.25 -0.55
CA HIS A 155 -4.13 -11.30 -0.96
C HIS A 155 -4.05 -12.43 0.08
N ALA A 156 -4.05 -12.08 1.38
CA ALA A 156 -4.04 -13.06 2.45
C ALA A 156 -5.36 -13.88 2.52
N TYR A 157 -6.51 -13.26 2.26
CA TYR A 157 -7.80 -13.95 2.15
C TYR A 157 -7.85 -14.91 0.96
N GLU A 158 -7.28 -14.52 -0.19
CA GLU A 158 -7.21 -15.40 -1.38
C GLU A 158 -6.36 -16.65 -1.15
N HIS A 159 -5.34 -16.51 -0.30
CA HIS A 159 -4.52 -17.62 0.15
C HIS A 159 -5.29 -18.54 1.12
N ASP A 160 -6.02 -17.96 2.08
CA ASP A 160 -6.82 -18.67 3.07
C ASP A 160 -8.04 -17.85 3.51
N SER A 161 -9.23 -18.26 3.06
CA SER A 161 -10.49 -17.56 3.35
C SER A 161 -10.90 -17.59 4.84
N ASP A 162 -10.28 -18.46 5.65
CA ASP A 162 -10.46 -18.45 7.10
C ASP A 162 -9.61 -17.38 7.80
N MET A 163 -8.76 -16.66 7.07
CA MET A 163 -7.84 -15.63 7.58
C MET A 163 -6.76 -16.15 8.55
N LYS A 164 -6.48 -17.48 8.59
CA LYS A 164 -5.40 -18.00 9.45
C LYS A 164 -4.05 -17.56 8.90
N TYR A 165 -3.87 -17.62 7.58
CA TYR A 165 -2.66 -17.11 6.93
C TYR A 165 -2.40 -15.61 7.23
N ALA A 166 -3.44 -14.77 7.17
CA ALA A 166 -3.34 -13.36 7.53
C ALA A 166 -2.92 -13.15 9.00
N LEU A 167 -3.46 -13.96 9.92
CA LEU A 167 -3.08 -13.95 11.33
C LEU A 167 -1.64 -14.42 11.55
N ASP A 168 -1.18 -15.44 10.83
CA ASP A 168 0.20 -15.93 10.91
C ASP A 168 1.20 -14.88 10.42
N LEU A 169 0.88 -14.19 9.32
CA LEU A 169 1.65 -13.03 8.84
C LEU A 169 1.69 -11.92 9.89
N PHE A 170 0.54 -11.52 10.44
CA PHE A 170 0.48 -10.48 11.47
C PHE A 170 1.30 -10.88 12.70
N ASN A 171 1.11 -12.08 13.24
CA ASN A 171 1.81 -12.51 14.45
C ASN A 171 3.33 -12.56 14.26
N SER A 172 3.78 -12.99 13.08
CA SER A 172 5.21 -13.13 12.78
C SER A 172 5.87 -11.79 12.41
N LEU A 173 5.14 -10.89 11.75
CA LEU A 173 5.70 -9.69 11.11
C LEU A 173 5.21 -8.36 11.69
N ARG A 174 4.30 -8.35 12.68
CA ARG A 174 3.71 -7.11 13.25
C ARG A 174 4.73 -6.07 13.71
N ASN A 175 5.93 -6.48 14.13
CA ASN A 175 6.97 -5.53 14.55
C ASN A 175 7.51 -4.71 13.38
N LYS A 176 7.43 -5.24 12.15
CA LYS A 176 7.84 -4.62 10.90
C LYS A 176 6.67 -4.08 10.08
N LEU A 177 5.43 -4.40 10.47
CA LEU A 177 4.22 -3.92 9.83
C LEU A 177 4.11 -2.39 9.91
N VAL A 178 4.00 -1.73 8.75
CA VAL A 178 3.86 -0.27 8.61
C VAL A 178 2.43 0.18 8.29
N HIS A 179 1.69 -0.57 7.47
CA HIS A 179 0.27 -0.33 7.18
C HIS A 179 -0.39 -1.60 6.60
N PHE A 180 -1.71 -1.57 6.46
CA PHE A 180 -2.47 -2.58 5.73
C PHE A 180 -2.89 -2.05 4.36
N HIS A 181 -2.85 -2.90 3.35
CA HIS A 181 -3.63 -2.74 2.13
C HIS A 181 -4.98 -3.41 2.31
N VAL A 182 -6.05 -2.67 2.01
CA VAL A 182 -7.42 -3.08 2.28
C VAL A 182 -8.25 -2.90 1.03
N SER A 183 -8.76 -4.03 0.56
CA SER A 183 -9.82 -4.15 -0.44
C SER A 183 -10.63 -5.40 -0.10
N GLY A 184 -11.67 -5.69 -0.86
CA GLY A 184 -12.35 -6.98 -0.78
C GLY A 184 -12.65 -7.52 -2.17
N GLU A 185 -13.37 -8.63 -2.27
CA GLU A 185 -13.73 -9.22 -3.57
C GLU A 185 -15.23 -9.22 -3.87
N THR A 186 -15.53 -9.16 -5.17
CA THR A 186 -16.83 -9.45 -5.79
C THR A 186 -16.66 -10.58 -6.80
N GLU A 187 -17.72 -10.97 -7.51
CA GLU A 187 -17.63 -12.01 -8.55
C GLU A 187 -16.69 -11.65 -9.70
N SER A 188 -16.52 -10.35 -9.99
CA SER A 188 -15.79 -9.86 -11.17
C SER A 188 -14.57 -8.99 -10.85
N ASN A 189 -14.29 -8.71 -9.58
CA ASN A 189 -13.18 -7.85 -9.17
C ASN A 189 -12.63 -8.28 -7.81
N ASN A 190 -11.32 -8.57 -7.76
CA ASN A 190 -10.60 -8.99 -6.57
C ASN A 190 -10.10 -7.82 -5.72
N HIS A 191 -10.07 -6.59 -6.25
CA HIS A 191 -9.80 -5.35 -5.49
C HIS A 191 -11.02 -4.43 -5.54
N SER A 192 -12.15 -4.96 -5.08
CA SER A 192 -13.41 -4.24 -4.95
C SER A 192 -13.46 -3.43 -3.64
N LEU A 193 -14.44 -2.52 -3.58
CA LEU A 193 -14.75 -1.76 -2.36
C LEU A 193 -15.17 -2.70 -1.25
N LEU A 194 -14.54 -2.59 -0.08
CA LEU A 194 -14.79 -3.50 1.02
C LEU A 194 -16.24 -3.44 1.48
N HIS A 195 -16.87 -2.27 1.53
CA HIS A 195 -18.28 -2.17 1.95
C HIS A 195 -19.28 -2.87 1.01
N LYS A 196 -18.84 -3.27 -0.19
CA LYS A 196 -19.63 -4.03 -1.18
C LYS A 196 -19.14 -5.47 -1.34
N ALA A 197 -18.02 -5.81 -0.72
CA ALA A 197 -17.36 -7.08 -0.93
C ALA A 197 -18.07 -8.23 -0.21
N ARG A 198 -18.05 -9.43 -0.81
CA ARG A 198 -18.67 -10.62 -0.19
C ARG A 198 -17.90 -11.12 1.03
N ASN A 199 -16.60 -10.84 1.09
CA ASN A 199 -15.71 -11.20 2.19
C ASN A 199 -15.52 -10.07 3.23
N ALA A 200 -16.30 -8.98 3.13
CA ALA A 200 -16.19 -7.81 3.99
C ALA A 200 -16.16 -8.16 5.48
N LYS A 201 -17.07 -9.03 5.92
CA LYS A 201 -17.15 -9.44 7.34
C LYS A 201 -15.84 -10.06 7.83
N LYS A 202 -15.23 -10.96 7.05
CA LYS A 202 -13.99 -11.65 7.43
C LYS A 202 -12.82 -10.67 7.56
N ILE A 203 -12.72 -9.74 6.61
CA ILE A 203 -11.70 -8.70 6.62
C ILE A 203 -11.89 -7.74 7.80
N ILE A 204 -13.13 -7.31 8.08
CA ILE A 204 -13.44 -6.44 9.23
C ILE A 204 -13.15 -7.15 10.56
N ASP A 205 -13.56 -8.41 10.73
CA ASP A 205 -13.29 -9.19 11.95
C ASP A 205 -11.77 -9.32 12.18
N PHE A 206 -11.01 -9.60 11.13
CA PHE A 206 -9.54 -9.65 11.17
C PHE A 206 -8.95 -8.30 11.54
N LEU A 207 -9.28 -7.23 10.80
CA LEU A 207 -8.78 -5.88 11.04
C LEU A 207 -9.10 -5.40 12.46
N GLY A 208 -10.33 -5.60 12.94
CA GLY A 208 -10.73 -5.25 14.30
C GLY A 208 -9.88 -5.94 15.35
N THR A 209 -9.59 -7.23 15.15
CA THR A 209 -8.71 -8.01 16.03
C THR A 209 -7.28 -7.45 16.04
N VAL A 210 -6.65 -7.30 14.87
CA VAL A 210 -5.23 -6.91 14.80
C VAL A 210 -5.00 -5.44 15.15
N LEU A 211 -5.93 -4.54 14.83
CA LEU A 211 -5.85 -3.12 15.16
C LEU A 211 -6.06 -2.84 16.65
N SER A 212 -6.70 -3.76 17.39
CA SER A 212 -6.74 -3.70 18.85
C SER A 212 -5.35 -3.92 19.49
N ILE A 213 -4.46 -4.64 18.78
CA ILE A 213 -3.10 -4.96 19.23
C ILE A 213 -2.09 -3.92 18.71
N LYS A 214 -2.16 -3.60 17.42
CA LYS A 214 -1.23 -2.65 16.77
C LYS A 214 -2.00 -1.74 15.83
N LYS A 215 -2.08 -0.46 16.19
CA LYS A 215 -2.68 0.59 15.36
C LYS A 215 -1.71 0.99 14.26
N VAL A 216 -2.03 0.62 13.03
CA VAL A 216 -1.34 1.08 11.82
C VAL A 216 -2.36 1.60 10.80
N PRO A 217 -1.95 2.44 9.85
CA PRO A 217 -2.79 2.96 8.78
C PRO A 217 -3.44 1.90 7.90
N LEU A 218 -4.54 2.27 7.25
CA LEU A 218 -5.23 1.51 6.23
C LEU A 218 -5.13 2.26 4.90
N ILE A 219 -4.47 1.65 3.92
CA ILE A 219 -4.46 2.13 2.54
C ILE A 219 -5.48 1.32 1.75
N LEU A 220 -6.40 2.02 1.09
CA LEU A 220 -7.52 1.41 0.39
C LEU A 220 -7.19 1.22 -1.09
N GLU A 221 -7.30 0.00 -1.57
CA GLU A 221 -6.92 -0.38 -2.93
C GLU A 221 -8.13 -0.71 -3.84
N GLY A 222 -9.33 -0.35 -3.38
CA GLY A 222 -10.53 -0.48 -4.19
C GLY A 222 -10.52 0.46 -5.41
N GLU A 223 -11.33 0.13 -6.42
CA GLU A 223 -11.63 1.04 -7.52
C GLU A 223 -12.83 1.93 -7.19
N TYR A 224 -12.64 3.26 -7.24
CA TYR A 224 -13.69 4.23 -6.90
C TYR A 224 -14.19 4.95 -8.14
N ARG A 225 -15.50 5.18 -8.22
CA ARG A 225 -16.17 5.97 -9.27
C ARG A 225 -15.93 7.46 -9.10
N ASN A 226 -15.92 7.95 -7.87
CA ASN A 226 -15.80 9.35 -7.50
C ASN A 226 -15.45 9.50 -6.01
N ALA A 227 -15.29 10.75 -5.55
CA ALA A 227 -14.99 11.06 -4.16
C ALA A 227 -16.05 10.57 -3.17
N ASP A 228 -17.34 10.53 -3.56
CA ASP A 228 -18.42 10.09 -2.68
C ASP A 228 -18.34 8.59 -2.38
N GLU A 229 -17.94 7.77 -3.35
CA GLU A 229 -17.73 6.34 -3.12
C GLU A 229 -16.54 6.08 -2.20
N LEU A 230 -15.44 6.82 -2.37
CA LEU A 230 -14.32 6.79 -1.44
C LEU A 230 -14.75 7.22 -0.02
N LYS A 231 -15.57 8.26 0.07
CA LYS A 231 -16.13 8.75 1.34
C LYS A 231 -16.98 7.69 2.04
N GLN A 232 -17.80 6.96 1.29
CA GLN A 232 -18.62 5.87 1.81
C GLN A 232 -17.75 4.74 2.37
N GLU A 233 -16.70 4.36 1.65
CA GLU A 233 -15.73 3.35 2.08
C GLU A 233 -15.01 3.75 3.39
N ILE A 234 -14.49 4.98 3.46
CA ILE A 234 -13.83 5.51 4.66
C ILE A 234 -14.81 5.55 5.85
N LYS A 235 -16.05 6.01 5.62
CA LYS A 235 -17.08 6.07 6.67
C LYS A 235 -17.44 4.67 7.16
N PHE A 236 -17.54 3.69 6.27
CA PHE A 236 -17.79 2.30 6.60
C PHE A 236 -16.69 1.76 7.53
N LEU A 237 -15.42 1.90 7.16
CA LEU A 237 -14.30 1.43 7.97
C LEU A 237 -14.23 2.10 9.34
N ARG A 238 -14.42 3.43 9.41
CA ARG A 238 -14.42 4.16 10.69
C ARG A 238 -15.52 3.64 11.63
N LYS A 239 -16.71 3.36 11.08
CA LYS A 239 -17.85 2.83 11.84
C LYS A 239 -17.58 1.40 12.33
N GLU A 240 -17.22 0.50 11.43
CA GLU A 240 -17.11 -0.94 11.74
C GLU A 240 -15.91 -1.27 12.64
N LEU A 241 -14.83 -0.49 12.56
CA LEU A 241 -13.64 -0.67 13.39
C LEU A 241 -13.67 0.15 14.70
N VAL A 242 -14.79 0.82 15.00
CA VAL A 242 -14.99 1.70 16.17
C VAL A 242 -13.86 2.73 16.30
N LEU A 243 -13.43 3.28 15.17
CA LEU A 243 -12.37 4.28 15.08
C LEU A 243 -13.00 5.66 15.18
N VAL A 244 -13.52 5.98 16.38
CA VAL A 244 -13.99 7.33 16.72
C VAL A 244 -12.81 8.17 17.21
#